data_AF-A0AAE0S714-F1
#
_entry.id   AF-A0AAE0S714-F1
#
_cell.length_a   1.000
_cell.length_b   1.000
_cell.length_c   1.000
_cell.angle_alpha   90.00
_cell.angle_beta   90.00
_cell.angle_gamma   90.00
#
_symmetry.space_group_name_H-M   'P 1'
#
loop_
_entity.id
_entity.type
_entity.pdbx_description
1 polymer ?
#
loop_
_entity_poly.entity_id
_entity_poly.type
_entity_poly.pdbx_seq_one_letter_code
_entity_poly.pdbx_strand_id
1 'polypeptide(L)'
;MARQQIVTLVILFCLAVARGFIGVVPTEPFNYSTQVDTNGSYLLFWKTNNTHITFEVHVKTHGYVGFGLSDNGKMYPADVVIGWVKDGVTHFKDYHTTAHAPPVVDKHQDWFLLHGEENNFGTVLKFVRKLDTCDKTEDKKIEVEPIITPGNEIHVHHIVVYRCRGIDPKFDKVHYNCYNGIPRGLRPCYDMIIAWAIGGNTFYYPDHVGFSVGAADDPDVYILETHYDNPALKSGVIDNSGLRITLTKNFRPYEADLIELGHQFDWKHIIPPFEKAYVTQAFCPSQCIDHVSMKREL
;
A
#
# COMPACT_ATOMS: atom_id res chain seq x y z
N MET A 1 55.81 -11.94 36.04
CA MET A 1 55.18 -11.09 35.02
C MET A 1 54.25 -11.95 34.19
N ALA A 2 52.93 -11.71 34.22
CA ALA A 2 52.00 -12.39 33.31
C ALA A 2 51.85 -11.55 32.03
N ARG A 3 52.05 -12.16 30.85
CA ARG A 3 51.72 -11.52 29.58
C ARG A 3 50.23 -11.75 29.27
N GLN A 4 49.43 -10.69 29.30
CA GLN A 4 48.12 -10.72 28.66
C GLN A 4 48.32 -10.82 27.15
N GLN A 5 47.67 -11.81 26.50
CA GLN A 5 47.55 -11.84 25.06
C GLN A 5 46.25 -11.12 24.67
N ILE A 6 46.37 -10.07 23.85
CA ILE A 6 45.22 -9.38 23.27
C ILE A 6 44.73 -10.19 22.08
N VAL A 7 43.59 -10.88 22.24
CA VAL A 7 42.92 -11.57 21.14
C VAL A 7 42.15 -10.53 20.33
N THR A 8 42.68 -10.15 19.17
CA THR A 8 41.99 -9.22 18.26
C THR A 8 40.91 -9.98 17.50
N LEU A 9 39.64 -9.79 17.90
CA LEU A 9 38.50 -10.37 17.21
C LEU A 9 38.24 -9.64 15.88
N VAL A 10 38.77 -10.17 14.78
CA VAL A 10 38.46 -9.68 13.44
C VAL A 10 37.04 -10.13 13.07
N ILE A 11 36.05 -9.28 13.35
CA ILE A 11 34.68 -9.48 12.87
C ILE A 11 34.69 -9.27 11.36
N LEU A 12 34.68 -10.37 10.62
CA LEU A 12 34.56 -10.34 9.17
C LEU A 12 33.12 -9.94 8.82
N PHE A 13 32.90 -8.64 8.58
CA PHE A 13 31.62 -8.15 8.08
C PHE A 13 31.37 -8.76 6.70
N CYS A 14 30.56 -9.82 6.66
CA CYS A 14 30.10 -10.42 5.43
C CYS A 14 29.13 -9.45 4.77
N LEU A 15 29.68 -8.56 3.93
CA LEU A 15 28.91 -7.66 3.09
C LEU A 15 28.07 -8.51 2.14
N ALA A 16 26.82 -8.73 2.54
CA ALA A 16 25.78 -9.21 1.65
C ALA A 16 25.59 -8.13 0.57
N VAL A 17 26.30 -8.26 -0.54
CA VAL A 17 26.14 -7.42 -1.71
C VAL A 17 24.76 -7.71 -2.28
N ALA A 18 23.77 -6.94 -1.82
CA ALA A 18 22.51 -6.79 -2.52
C ALA A 18 22.81 -6.48 -3.98
N ARG A 19 22.07 -7.10 -4.91
CA ARG A 19 22.21 -6.84 -6.35
C ARG A 19 21.63 -5.48 -6.70
N GLY A 20 22.30 -4.41 -6.25
CA GLY A 20 22.01 -3.05 -6.68
C GLY A 20 22.19 -2.93 -8.19
N PHE A 21 21.39 -2.06 -8.80
CA PHE A 21 21.48 -1.74 -10.22
C PHE A 21 22.91 -1.23 -10.52
N ILE A 22 23.59 -1.84 -11.49
CA ILE A 22 25.03 -1.65 -11.68
C ILE A 22 25.34 -0.20 -12.06
N GLY A 23 25.86 0.56 -11.10
CA GLY A 23 26.37 1.93 -11.28
C GLY A 23 25.43 3.06 -10.88
N VAL A 24 24.15 2.82 -10.53
CA VAL A 24 23.23 3.87 -10.08
C VAL A 24 23.01 3.78 -8.57
N VAL A 25 23.30 4.89 -7.88
CA VAL A 25 23.16 5.03 -6.43
C VAL A 25 22.35 6.29 -6.15
N PRO A 26 21.29 6.24 -5.32
CA PRO A 26 20.52 7.43 -4.99
C PRO A 26 21.32 8.40 -4.09
N THR A 27 20.94 9.68 -4.08
CA THR A 27 21.68 10.75 -3.38
C THR A 27 21.71 10.59 -1.86
N GLU A 28 20.84 9.74 -1.31
CA GLU A 28 20.78 9.36 0.10
C GLU A 28 20.09 7.99 0.27
N PRO A 29 20.10 7.37 1.46
CA PRO A 29 19.35 6.14 1.70
C PRO A 29 17.83 6.32 1.54
N PHE A 30 17.23 5.37 0.83
CA PHE A 30 15.79 5.20 0.66
C PHE A 30 15.35 3.80 1.10
N ASN A 31 14.09 3.67 1.53
CA ASN A 31 13.55 2.40 2.04
C ASN A 31 13.12 1.46 0.92
N TYR A 32 12.73 2.02 -0.22
CA TYR A 32 12.09 1.33 -1.32
C TYR A 32 12.64 1.81 -2.68
N SER A 33 12.64 0.93 -3.68
CA SER A 33 13.02 1.26 -5.05
C SER A 33 12.37 0.32 -6.07
N THR A 34 12.16 0.81 -7.30
CA THR A 34 11.67 0.01 -8.44
C THR A 34 12.15 0.56 -9.78
N GLN A 35 11.96 -0.21 -10.85
CA GLN A 35 12.04 0.28 -12.23
C GLN A 35 10.62 0.60 -12.71
N VAL A 36 10.44 1.76 -13.33
CA VAL A 36 9.13 2.22 -13.84
C VAL A 36 8.92 1.78 -15.30
N ASP A 37 10.00 1.57 -16.05
CA ASP A 37 10.01 1.06 -17.42
C ASP A 37 10.67 -0.33 -17.52
N THR A 38 10.42 -1.04 -18.62
CA THR A 38 10.99 -2.38 -18.87
C THR A 38 12.49 -2.40 -19.16
N ASN A 39 13.10 -1.23 -19.42
CA ASN A 39 14.47 -1.13 -19.91
C ASN A 39 15.43 -0.53 -18.85
N GLY A 40 14.95 -0.26 -17.63
CA GLY A 40 15.73 0.38 -16.57
C GLY A 40 16.19 1.81 -16.92
N SER A 41 15.45 2.50 -17.78
CA SER A 41 15.68 3.90 -18.18
C SER A 41 15.01 4.90 -17.24
N TYR A 42 14.11 4.45 -16.37
CA TYR A 42 13.42 5.24 -15.36
C TYR A 42 13.43 4.45 -14.03
N LEU A 43 14.32 4.85 -13.12
CA LEU A 43 14.46 4.26 -11.79
C LEU A 43 13.80 5.18 -10.76
N LEU A 44 13.04 4.59 -9.83
CA LEU A 44 12.32 5.30 -8.78
C LEU A 44 12.76 4.78 -7.41
N PHE A 45 13.10 5.70 -6.51
CA PHE A 45 13.43 5.46 -5.11
C PHE A 45 12.46 6.24 -4.23
N TRP A 46 11.99 5.69 -3.10
CA TRP A 46 11.12 6.44 -2.19
C TRP A 46 11.24 6.04 -0.72
N LYS A 47 10.83 6.98 0.12
CA LYS A 47 10.71 6.82 1.57
C LYS A 47 9.60 7.72 2.11
N THR A 48 8.97 7.29 3.19
CA THR A 48 7.82 7.97 3.80
C THR A 48 8.09 8.30 5.26
N ASN A 49 7.40 9.33 5.75
CA ASN A 49 7.16 9.56 7.16
C ASN A 49 5.65 9.81 7.36
N ASN A 50 5.21 10.09 8.59
CA ASN A 50 3.79 10.21 8.94
C ASN A 50 3.02 11.36 8.24
N THR A 51 3.70 12.22 7.47
CA THR A 51 3.10 13.41 6.82
C THR A 51 3.54 13.61 5.37
N HIS A 52 4.70 13.09 4.97
CA HIS A 52 5.29 13.32 3.66
C HIS A 52 5.87 12.04 3.03
N ILE A 53 5.85 11.99 1.71
CA ILE A 53 6.62 11.06 0.88
C ILE A 53 7.75 11.83 0.20
N THR A 54 8.96 11.26 0.22
CA THR A 54 10.10 11.74 -0.57
C THR A 54 10.37 10.73 -1.68
N PHE A 55 10.36 11.21 -2.91
CA PHE A 55 10.72 10.45 -4.11
C PHE A 55 12.06 10.96 -4.64
N GLU A 56 12.83 10.06 -5.23
CA GLU A 56 13.95 10.39 -6.10
C GLU A 56 13.85 9.55 -7.37
N VAL A 57 13.98 10.21 -8.53
CA VAL A 57 13.93 9.58 -9.85
C VAL A 57 15.25 9.80 -10.56
N HIS A 58 15.77 8.71 -11.14
CA HIS A 58 16.94 8.74 -12.03
C HIS A 58 16.43 8.32 -13.40
N VAL A 59 16.49 9.23 -14.38
CA VAL A 59 15.88 9.02 -15.69
C VAL A 59 16.91 9.26 -16.78
N LYS A 60 16.99 8.31 -17.72
CA LYS A 60 18.00 8.25 -18.79
C LYS A 60 17.69 9.21 -19.95
N THR A 61 17.63 10.49 -19.61
CA THR A 61 17.36 11.62 -20.51
C THR A 61 18.23 12.82 -20.10
N HIS A 62 18.33 13.82 -20.98
CA HIS A 62 18.90 15.14 -20.69
C HIS A 62 17.84 16.18 -21.08
N GLY A 63 16.77 16.25 -20.28
CA GLY A 63 15.55 16.96 -20.66
C GLY A 63 14.37 16.67 -19.73
N TYR A 64 13.16 16.84 -20.24
CA TYR A 64 11.94 16.76 -19.44
C TYR A 64 11.69 15.37 -18.85
N VAL A 65 11.62 15.33 -17.51
CA VAL A 65 11.13 14.22 -16.71
C VAL A 65 9.75 14.60 -16.19
N GLY A 66 8.75 13.76 -16.47
CA GLY A 66 7.43 13.84 -15.86
C GLY A 66 7.22 12.66 -14.91
N PHE A 67 6.79 12.94 -13.68
CA PHE A 67 6.40 11.96 -12.68
C PHE A 67 4.98 12.27 -12.18
N GLY A 68 4.18 11.28 -11.81
CA GLY A 68 2.83 11.56 -11.34
C GLY A 68 2.09 10.37 -10.74
N LEU A 69 0.97 10.68 -10.11
CA LEU A 69 0.10 9.77 -9.37
C LEU A 69 -1.29 9.76 -10.03
N SER A 70 -1.88 8.57 -10.18
CA SER A 70 -3.22 8.40 -10.76
C SER A 70 -3.95 7.22 -10.12
N ASP A 71 -5.24 7.40 -9.86
CA ASP A 71 -6.09 6.36 -9.24
C ASP A 71 -6.32 5.15 -10.17
N ASN A 72 -6.03 5.33 -11.46
CA ASN A 72 -6.37 4.42 -12.56
C ASN A 72 -5.16 3.92 -13.36
N GLY A 73 -3.94 4.29 -12.98
CA GLY A 73 -2.69 3.94 -13.68
C GLY A 73 -2.53 4.57 -15.07
N LYS A 74 -3.24 5.65 -15.39
CA LYS A 74 -3.21 6.34 -16.70
C LYS A 74 -2.64 7.75 -16.57
N MET A 75 -2.25 8.32 -17.71
CA MET A 75 -1.75 9.70 -17.80
C MET A 75 -2.81 10.79 -17.48
N TYR A 76 -4.08 10.42 -17.27
CA TYR A 76 -5.12 11.31 -16.73
C TYR A 76 -6.33 10.51 -16.17
N PRO A 77 -7.12 11.09 -15.24
CA PRO A 77 -6.78 12.27 -14.44
C PRO A 77 -5.69 11.91 -13.42
N ALA A 78 -4.62 12.68 -13.44
CA ALA A 78 -3.39 12.44 -12.70
C ALA A 78 -2.82 13.77 -12.18
N ASP A 79 -2.24 13.68 -10.99
CA ASP A 79 -1.41 14.67 -10.31
C ASP A 79 0.04 14.46 -10.82
N VAL A 80 0.67 15.49 -11.40
CA VAL A 80 1.87 15.34 -12.26
C VAL A 80 2.87 16.48 -12.07
N VAL A 81 4.06 16.15 -11.56
CA VAL A 81 5.18 17.08 -11.50
C VAL A 81 6.11 16.93 -12.69
N ILE A 82 6.57 18.04 -13.28
CA ILE A 82 7.49 18.06 -14.41
C ILE A 82 8.75 18.85 -14.04
N GLY A 83 9.92 18.25 -14.26
CA GLY A 83 11.20 18.89 -14.06
C GLY A 83 12.22 18.57 -15.16
N TRP A 84 13.25 19.40 -15.26
CA TRP A 84 14.39 19.23 -16.15
C TRP A 84 15.56 20.08 -15.63
N VAL A 85 16.78 19.78 -16.05
CA VAL A 85 17.93 20.65 -15.81
C VAL A 85 18.27 21.38 -17.11
N LYS A 86 18.70 22.63 -17.00
CA LYS A 86 19.25 23.39 -18.13
C LYS A 86 20.33 24.34 -17.64
N ASP A 87 21.49 24.33 -18.29
CA ASP A 87 22.62 25.23 -17.97
C ASP A 87 23.05 25.16 -16.48
N GLY A 88 22.88 23.99 -15.84
CA GLY A 88 23.12 23.77 -14.41
C GLY A 88 22.00 24.22 -13.47
N VAL A 89 20.90 24.77 -13.99
CA VAL A 89 19.72 25.22 -13.24
C VAL A 89 18.60 24.19 -13.35
N THR A 90 18.10 23.71 -12.22
CA THR A 90 16.96 22.79 -12.18
C THR A 90 15.65 23.57 -12.24
N HIS A 91 14.83 23.27 -13.25
CA HIS A 91 13.46 23.72 -13.36
C HIS A 91 12.55 22.58 -12.86
N PHE A 92 11.55 22.92 -12.06
CA PHE A 92 10.62 21.96 -11.46
C PHE A 92 9.30 22.68 -11.23
N LYS A 93 8.19 22.04 -11.60
CA LYS A 93 6.86 22.65 -11.46
C LYS A 93 5.73 21.63 -11.41
N ASP A 94 4.75 21.97 -10.58
CA ASP A 94 3.47 21.29 -10.37
C ASP A 94 2.45 21.46 -11.52
N TYR A 95 1.72 20.37 -11.82
CA TYR A 95 0.67 20.29 -12.83
C TYR A 95 -0.36 19.20 -12.47
N HIS A 96 -1.56 19.32 -13.02
CA HIS A 96 -2.55 18.26 -13.03
C HIS A 96 -3.01 17.97 -14.48
N THR A 97 -3.66 16.82 -14.68
CA THR A 97 -4.15 16.38 -15.99
C THR A 97 -5.64 16.07 -15.96
N THR A 98 -6.36 16.52 -16.98
CA THR A 98 -7.83 16.41 -17.06
C THR A 98 -8.32 15.66 -18.30
N ALA A 99 -7.46 15.49 -19.32
CA ALA A 99 -7.78 14.86 -20.60
C ALA A 99 -6.49 14.34 -21.28
N HIS A 100 -6.63 13.74 -22.47
CA HIS A 100 -5.53 13.52 -23.42
C HIS A 100 -5.05 14.86 -24.02
N ALA A 101 -4.43 15.69 -23.19
CA ALA A 101 -3.97 17.05 -23.52
C ALA A 101 -2.67 17.37 -22.74
N PRO A 102 -1.95 18.45 -23.07
CA PRO A 102 -0.84 18.92 -22.24
C PRO A 102 -1.30 19.16 -20.78
N PRO A 103 -0.49 18.82 -19.76
CA PRO A 103 -0.83 19.08 -18.36
C PRO A 103 -1.10 20.57 -18.09
N VAL A 104 -2.07 20.83 -17.22
CA VAL A 104 -2.46 22.17 -16.79
C VAL A 104 -1.66 22.51 -15.54
N VAL A 105 -1.11 23.72 -15.46
CA VAL A 105 -0.40 24.21 -14.28
C VAL A 105 -1.33 24.16 -13.07
N ASP A 106 -0.89 23.53 -11.99
CA ASP A 106 -1.67 23.47 -10.75
C ASP A 106 -1.85 24.87 -10.12
N LYS A 107 -2.97 25.08 -9.42
CA LYS A 107 -3.20 26.32 -8.65
C LYS A 107 -2.37 26.39 -7.38
N HIS A 108 -1.97 25.24 -6.85
CA HIS A 108 -1.14 25.07 -5.67
C HIS A 108 0.28 24.62 -6.06
N GLN A 109 1.09 24.25 -5.07
CA GLN A 109 2.45 23.78 -5.28
C GLN A 109 2.78 22.91 -4.09
N ASP A 110 2.46 21.62 -4.20
CA ASP A 110 2.54 20.68 -3.09
C ASP A 110 3.65 19.64 -3.29
N TRP A 111 4.21 19.57 -4.50
CA TRP A 111 5.52 18.97 -4.78
C TRP A 111 6.65 20.00 -4.62
N PHE A 112 7.61 19.72 -3.75
CA PHE A 112 8.76 20.58 -3.49
C PHE A 112 10.07 19.91 -3.92
N LEU A 113 10.81 20.55 -4.83
CA LEU A 113 12.14 20.13 -5.23
C LEU A 113 13.10 20.20 -4.03
N LEU A 114 13.79 19.10 -3.74
CA LEU A 114 14.87 19.04 -2.74
C LEU A 114 16.26 19.06 -3.40
N HIS A 115 16.39 18.44 -4.57
CA HIS A 115 17.63 18.39 -5.35
C HIS A 115 17.30 18.03 -6.80
N GLY A 116 18.10 18.49 -7.75
CA GLY A 116 18.13 17.93 -9.09
C GLY A 116 19.42 18.27 -9.81
N GLU A 117 19.89 17.35 -10.65
CA GLU A 117 21.13 17.45 -11.41
C GLU A 117 21.01 16.70 -12.74
N GLU A 118 21.98 16.90 -13.63
CA GLU A 118 22.23 16.00 -14.74
C GLU A 118 23.64 15.42 -14.63
N ASN A 119 23.73 14.10 -14.75
CA ASN A 119 24.97 13.34 -14.62
C ASN A 119 25.09 12.31 -15.77
N ASN A 120 26.09 11.43 -15.70
CA ASN A 120 26.39 10.46 -16.76
C ASN A 120 25.29 9.39 -17.00
N PHE A 121 24.31 9.23 -16.09
CA PHE A 121 23.13 8.40 -16.31
C PHE A 121 22.01 9.19 -17.00
N GLY A 122 21.84 10.46 -16.64
CA GLY A 122 20.84 11.39 -17.16
C GLY A 122 20.38 12.38 -16.08
N THR A 123 19.14 12.85 -16.19
CA THR A 123 18.49 13.74 -15.22
C THR A 123 18.12 12.99 -13.93
N VAL A 124 18.55 13.53 -12.79
CA VAL A 124 18.13 13.10 -11.45
C VAL A 124 17.28 14.20 -10.82
N LEU A 125 16.13 13.84 -10.25
CA LEU A 125 15.28 14.76 -9.48
C LEU A 125 14.86 14.10 -8.17
N LYS A 126 15.05 14.80 -7.05
CA LYS A 126 14.53 14.44 -5.73
C LYS A 126 13.55 15.50 -5.25
N PHE A 127 12.38 15.06 -4.81
CA PHE A 127 11.30 15.93 -4.39
C PHE A 127 10.48 15.32 -3.26
N VAL A 128 9.82 16.18 -2.49
CA VAL A 128 8.96 15.80 -1.37
C VAL A 128 7.55 16.35 -1.60
N ARG A 129 6.55 15.53 -1.26
CA ARG A 129 5.14 15.91 -1.28
C ARG A 129 4.51 15.49 0.05
N LYS A 130 3.45 16.18 0.49
CA LYS A 130 2.61 15.64 1.56
C LYS A 130 1.92 14.35 1.11
N LEU A 131 1.53 13.52 2.07
CA LEU A 131 0.63 12.40 1.84
C LEU A 131 -0.80 12.90 1.53
N ASP A 132 -1.23 13.92 2.28
CA ASP A 132 -2.47 14.67 2.10
C ASP A 132 -2.15 16.16 1.98
N THR A 133 -2.54 16.77 0.86
CA THR A 133 -2.28 18.18 0.53
C THR A 133 -3.44 19.09 0.90
N CYS A 134 -4.61 18.51 1.20
CA CYS A 134 -5.93 19.12 1.32
C CYS A 134 -6.56 19.64 0.02
N ASP A 135 -5.90 19.62 -1.15
CA ASP A 135 -6.59 19.74 -2.44
C ASP A 135 -7.19 18.37 -2.83
N LYS A 136 -8.37 18.38 -3.46
CA LYS A 136 -9.17 17.18 -3.82
C LYS A 136 -9.68 17.24 -5.26
N THR A 137 -9.23 18.23 -6.01
CA THR A 137 -9.66 18.60 -7.35
C THR A 137 -8.55 18.36 -8.37
N GLU A 138 -7.30 18.55 -7.96
CA GLU A 138 -6.13 18.54 -8.85
C GLU A 138 -5.10 17.50 -8.36
N ASP A 139 -4.86 17.44 -7.05
CA ASP A 139 -3.99 16.47 -6.34
C ASP A 139 -4.54 15.04 -6.18
N LYS A 140 -3.65 14.06 -5.89
CA LYS A 140 -4.00 12.70 -5.43
C LYS A 140 -3.59 12.41 -3.99
N LYS A 141 -4.54 12.15 -3.09
CA LYS A 141 -4.24 11.75 -1.70
C LYS A 141 -3.59 10.36 -1.67
N ILE A 142 -2.48 10.24 -0.96
CA ILE A 142 -1.85 8.96 -0.61
C ILE A 142 -2.17 8.69 0.87
N GLU A 143 -2.99 7.63 1.15
CA GLU A 143 -3.74 5.74 3.19
C GLU A 143 -3.83 4.10 3.04
N VAL A 144 -3.22 3.30 3.94
CA VAL A 144 -3.30 1.81 4.00
C VAL A 144 -2.52 1.05 2.92
N GLU A 145 -1.28 0.70 3.25
CA GLU A 145 -0.29 0.09 2.34
C GLU A 145 -0.06 -1.40 2.62
N PRO A 146 -0.09 -2.29 1.60
CA PRO A 146 0.31 -3.70 1.75
C PRO A 146 1.82 -3.79 1.94
N ILE A 147 2.26 -4.36 3.06
CA ILE A 147 3.66 -4.68 3.32
C ILE A 147 3.86 -6.14 2.91
N ILE A 148 4.40 -6.37 1.72
CA ILE A 148 4.74 -7.72 1.24
C ILE A 148 6.23 -7.99 1.48
N THR A 149 6.54 -9.20 1.98
CA THR A 149 7.91 -9.66 2.20
C THR A 149 8.61 -9.85 0.85
N PRO A 150 9.79 -9.22 0.59
CA PRO A 150 10.47 -9.34 -0.70
C PRO A 150 10.78 -10.78 -1.08
N GLY A 151 10.32 -11.21 -2.26
CA GLY A 151 10.40 -12.58 -2.76
C GLY A 151 9.13 -13.44 -2.53
N ASN A 152 8.16 -12.95 -1.76
CA ASN A 152 6.89 -13.64 -1.47
C ASN A 152 5.69 -13.01 -2.22
N GLU A 153 5.93 -12.14 -3.20
CA GLU A 153 4.89 -11.45 -3.99
C GLU A 153 4.02 -12.42 -4.81
N ILE A 154 4.54 -13.61 -5.12
CA ILE A 154 3.82 -14.70 -5.76
C ILE A 154 3.12 -15.65 -4.77
N HIS A 155 3.30 -15.42 -3.47
CA HIS A 155 2.83 -16.31 -2.41
C HIS A 155 1.71 -15.69 -1.57
N VAL A 156 1.71 -14.37 -1.34
CA VAL A 156 0.63 -13.69 -0.63
C VAL A 156 -0.52 -13.38 -1.60
N HIS A 157 -1.60 -14.15 -1.55
CA HIS A 157 -2.73 -14.01 -2.48
C HIS A 157 -3.76 -12.97 -2.02
N HIS A 158 -4.14 -13.00 -0.74
CA HIS A 158 -4.96 -11.95 -0.13
C HIS A 158 -4.71 -11.86 1.38
N ILE A 159 -4.96 -10.68 1.95
CA ILE A 159 -4.85 -10.37 3.37
C ILE A 159 -6.17 -9.75 3.82
N VAL A 160 -6.72 -10.23 4.94
CA VAL A 160 -7.99 -9.79 5.52
C VAL A 160 -7.77 -9.41 6.98
N VAL A 161 -8.44 -8.36 7.45
CA VAL A 161 -8.51 -8.01 8.87
C VAL A 161 -9.96 -8.12 9.34
N TYR A 162 -10.18 -8.95 10.35
CA TYR A 162 -11.45 -9.01 11.08
C TYR A 162 -11.33 -8.27 12.42
N ARG A 163 -12.43 -7.65 12.84
CA ARG A 163 -12.60 -7.15 14.21
C ARG A 163 -13.33 -8.17 15.09
N CYS A 164 -13.03 -8.18 16.37
CA CYS A 164 -13.69 -9.06 17.35
C CYS A 164 -14.06 -8.32 18.64
N ARG A 165 -15.27 -8.57 19.15
CA ARG A 165 -15.75 -8.07 20.45
C ARG A 165 -16.06 -9.25 21.39
N GLY A 166 -15.84 -9.08 22.69
CA GLY A 166 -16.03 -10.10 23.73
C GLY A 166 -14.93 -11.17 23.78
N ILE A 167 -13.70 -10.85 23.35
CA ILE A 167 -12.63 -11.86 23.24
C ILE A 167 -11.77 -11.94 24.50
N ASP A 168 -11.51 -13.17 24.94
CA ASP A 168 -10.60 -13.47 26.05
C ASP A 168 -9.14 -13.05 25.69
N PRO A 169 -8.48 -12.18 26.47
CA PRO A 169 -7.14 -11.68 26.17
C PRO A 169 -6.05 -12.75 25.98
N LYS A 170 -6.27 -14.01 26.39
CA LYS A 170 -5.36 -15.13 26.09
C LYS A 170 -5.18 -15.43 24.59
N PHE A 171 -6.00 -14.81 23.72
CA PHE A 171 -5.90 -14.94 22.27
C PHE A 171 -4.99 -13.88 21.61
N ASP A 172 -4.47 -12.91 22.36
CA ASP A 172 -3.42 -11.99 21.87
C ASP A 172 -2.19 -12.78 21.37
N LYS A 173 -1.68 -12.41 20.18
CA LYS A 173 -0.58 -13.08 19.44
C LYS A 173 -0.74 -14.60 19.24
N VAL A 174 -1.97 -15.14 19.28
CA VAL A 174 -2.20 -16.56 18.97
C VAL A 174 -2.30 -16.76 17.46
N HIS A 175 -1.31 -17.46 16.89
CA HIS A 175 -1.30 -17.90 15.49
C HIS A 175 -1.99 -19.27 15.34
N TYR A 176 -2.82 -19.45 14.32
CA TYR A 176 -3.50 -20.71 14.01
C TYR A 176 -3.76 -20.86 12.51
N ASN A 177 -4.12 -22.07 12.07
CA ASN A 177 -4.53 -22.34 10.70
C ASN A 177 -6.06 -22.19 10.57
N CYS A 178 -6.53 -21.29 9.72
CA CYS A 178 -7.97 -20.99 9.59
C CYS A 178 -8.80 -22.17 9.08
N TYR A 179 -8.26 -22.98 8.17
CA TYR A 179 -8.99 -24.10 7.55
C TYR A 179 -9.28 -25.25 8.54
N ASN A 180 -8.31 -25.63 9.39
CA ASN A 180 -8.43 -26.77 10.30
C ASN A 180 -8.54 -26.41 11.80
N GLY A 181 -8.31 -25.14 12.18
CA GLY A 181 -7.79 -24.83 13.52
C GLY A 181 -8.44 -23.67 14.29
N ILE A 182 -9.52 -23.03 13.81
CA ILE A 182 -10.12 -21.85 14.47
C ILE A 182 -10.49 -22.15 15.94
N PRO A 183 -9.83 -21.51 16.93
CA PRO A 183 -10.11 -21.71 18.35
C PRO A 183 -11.56 -21.37 18.69
N ARG A 184 -12.21 -22.12 19.58
CA ARG A 184 -13.65 -21.95 19.88
C ARG A 184 -14.02 -20.51 20.27
N GLY A 185 -13.13 -19.79 20.96
CA GLY A 185 -13.34 -18.40 21.38
C GLY A 185 -13.23 -17.37 20.26
N LEU A 186 -12.59 -17.70 19.13
CA LEU A 186 -12.43 -16.81 17.97
C LEU A 186 -13.46 -17.09 16.85
N ARG A 187 -14.27 -18.14 16.97
CA ARG A 187 -15.36 -18.44 16.02
C ARG A 187 -16.42 -17.33 15.87
N PRO A 188 -16.67 -16.44 16.84
CA PRO A 188 -17.53 -15.27 16.64
C PRO A 188 -16.90 -14.16 15.78
N CYS A 189 -15.61 -14.25 15.43
CA CYS A 189 -14.94 -13.29 14.56
C CYS A 189 -15.20 -13.62 13.08
N TYR A 190 -16.14 -12.90 12.47
CA TYR A 190 -16.41 -12.91 11.02
C TYR A 190 -16.62 -11.49 10.46
N ASP A 191 -16.40 -10.48 11.30
CA ASP A 191 -16.71 -9.08 11.06
C ASP A 191 -15.52 -8.41 10.35
N MET A 192 -15.52 -8.47 9.02
CA MET A 192 -14.42 -7.99 8.17
C MET A 192 -14.39 -6.46 8.11
N ILE A 193 -13.21 -5.87 8.35
CA ILE A 193 -12.99 -4.42 8.24
C ILE A 193 -12.02 -4.02 7.13
N ILE A 194 -11.03 -4.85 6.78
CA ILE A 194 -10.08 -4.54 5.70
C ILE A 194 -9.88 -5.80 4.86
N ALA A 195 -9.88 -5.65 3.54
CA ALA A 195 -9.47 -6.68 2.59
C ALA A 195 -8.49 -6.11 1.56
N TRP A 196 -7.46 -6.88 1.24
CA TRP A 196 -6.50 -6.64 0.18
C TRP A 196 -6.23 -7.94 -0.58
N ALA A 197 -6.05 -7.87 -1.90
CA ALA A 197 -5.70 -9.01 -2.74
C ALA A 197 -4.67 -8.62 -3.81
N ILE A 198 -4.05 -9.60 -4.49
CA ILE A 198 -3.13 -9.35 -5.62
C ILE A 198 -3.76 -8.38 -6.63
N GLY A 199 -3.01 -7.32 -6.99
CA GLY A 199 -3.47 -6.24 -7.87
C GLY A 199 -4.28 -5.14 -7.16
N GLY A 200 -4.59 -5.30 -5.87
CA GLY A 200 -5.17 -4.27 -5.02
C GLY A 200 -4.16 -3.18 -4.68
N ASN A 201 -4.58 -1.92 -4.84
CA ASN A 201 -3.83 -0.74 -4.45
C ASN A 201 -4.18 -0.28 -3.02
N THR A 202 -3.77 0.93 -2.68
CA THR A 202 -3.71 1.53 -1.34
C THR A 202 -5.08 2.08 -0.87
N PHE A 203 -5.66 1.48 0.17
CA PHE A 203 -6.97 1.76 0.81
C PHE A 203 -7.19 3.11 1.53
N TYR A 204 -7.19 4.26 0.84
CA TYR A 204 -7.37 5.56 1.52
C TYR A 204 -8.84 5.97 1.78
N TYR A 205 -9.17 6.39 3.02
CA TYR A 205 -10.53 6.71 3.51
C TYR A 205 -10.89 8.19 3.28
N PRO A 206 -12.19 8.53 3.06
CA PRO A 206 -12.63 9.93 3.05
C PRO A 206 -12.47 10.59 4.43
N ASP A 207 -12.02 11.83 4.50
CA ASP A 207 -11.57 12.46 5.77
C ASP A 207 -12.66 12.74 6.82
N HIS A 208 -13.91 12.42 6.50
CA HIS A 208 -15.06 12.49 7.40
C HIS A 208 -15.49 11.09 7.91
N VAL A 209 -14.86 10.02 7.42
CA VAL A 209 -15.19 8.61 7.65
C VAL A 209 -13.95 7.87 8.19
N GLY A 210 -14.14 6.87 9.03
CA GLY A 210 -13.10 5.90 9.39
C GLY A 210 -13.57 4.90 10.44
N PHE A 211 -12.88 3.76 10.56
CA PHE A 211 -13.12 2.84 11.67
C PHE A 211 -12.67 3.46 13.01
N SER A 212 -13.45 3.21 14.06
CA SER A 212 -13.01 3.47 15.43
C SER A 212 -12.00 2.39 15.88
N VAL A 213 -11.06 2.79 16.74
CA VAL A 213 -10.07 1.90 17.37
C VAL A 213 -9.73 2.43 18.78
N GLY A 214 -10.07 1.67 19.82
CA GLY A 214 -9.71 1.96 21.21
C GLY A 214 -10.73 2.73 22.06
N ALA A 215 -11.97 2.90 21.59
CA ALA A 215 -13.13 3.30 22.40
C ALA A 215 -13.59 2.17 23.35
N ALA A 216 -14.67 2.41 24.12
CA ALA A 216 -15.18 1.46 25.11
C ALA A 216 -16.08 0.34 24.54
N ASP A 217 -16.51 0.53 23.29
CA ASP A 217 -17.39 -0.29 22.46
C ASP A 217 -16.66 -0.85 21.21
N ASP A 218 -15.36 -0.57 21.13
CA ASP A 218 -14.47 -1.02 20.08
C ASP A 218 -14.01 -2.49 20.24
N PRO A 219 -13.36 -3.06 19.21
CA PRO A 219 -12.86 -4.43 19.24
C PRO A 219 -11.74 -4.67 20.27
N ASP A 220 -11.85 -5.75 21.05
CA ASP A 220 -10.79 -6.22 21.97
C ASP A 220 -9.56 -6.73 21.20
N VAL A 221 -9.81 -7.38 20.05
CA VAL A 221 -8.82 -8.12 19.27
C VAL A 221 -9.10 -7.93 17.77
N TYR A 222 -8.03 -7.83 16.99
CA TYR A 222 -8.06 -7.88 15.54
C TYR A 222 -7.36 -9.15 15.06
N ILE A 223 -7.93 -9.81 14.05
CA ILE A 223 -7.35 -11.01 13.42
C ILE A 223 -6.86 -10.63 12.03
N LEU A 224 -5.56 -10.79 11.78
CA LEU A 224 -4.97 -10.73 10.45
C LEU A 224 -4.96 -12.15 9.86
N GLU A 225 -5.75 -12.37 8.80
CA GLU A 225 -5.71 -13.59 8.00
C GLU A 225 -4.93 -13.34 6.71
N THR A 226 -4.01 -14.24 6.38
CA THR A 226 -3.26 -14.23 5.11
C THR A 226 -3.50 -15.54 4.37
N HIS A 227 -4.09 -15.45 3.18
CA HIS A 227 -4.20 -16.59 2.27
C HIS A 227 -2.96 -16.70 1.40
N TYR A 228 -2.27 -17.84 1.49
CA TYR A 228 -1.07 -18.12 0.72
C TYR A 228 -1.35 -19.04 -0.45
N ASP A 229 -0.97 -18.64 -1.66
CA ASP A 229 -0.91 -19.54 -2.81
C ASP A 229 0.50 -20.12 -2.98
N ASN A 230 0.60 -21.43 -3.16
CA ASN A 230 1.88 -22.14 -3.29
C ASN A 230 1.72 -23.41 -4.15
N PRO A 231 1.33 -23.29 -5.43
CA PRO A 231 1.08 -24.43 -6.29
C PRO A 231 2.36 -25.20 -6.64
N ALA A 232 3.52 -24.55 -6.48
CA ALA A 232 4.84 -25.16 -6.60
C ALA A 232 5.32 -25.89 -5.33
N LEU A 233 4.53 -25.90 -4.25
CA LEU A 233 4.81 -26.55 -2.96
C LEU A 233 6.20 -26.22 -2.39
N LYS A 234 6.65 -24.97 -2.53
CA LYS A 234 7.95 -24.54 -2.01
C LYS A 234 7.99 -24.66 -0.49
N SER A 235 8.99 -25.36 0.02
CA SER A 235 9.31 -25.46 1.45
C SER A 235 10.30 -24.38 1.90
N GLY A 236 10.26 -24.00 3.18
CA GLY A 236 11.23 -23.07 3.77
C GLY A 236 11.02 -21.60 3.41
N VAL A 237 9.91 -21.24 2.76
CA VAL A 237 9.45 -19.85 2.62
C VAL A 237 9.11 -19.31 4.01
N ILE A 238 9.70 -18.18 4.37
CA ILE A 238 9.40 -17.44 5.59
C ILE A 238 8.73 -16.13 5.17
N ASP A 239 7.59 -15.81 5.77
CA ASP A 239 6.82 -14.60 5.46
C ASP A 239 6.56 -13.78 6.72
N ASN A 240 6.60 -12.46 6.57
CA ASN A 240 6.24 -11.47 7.59
C ASN A 240 5.37 -10.36 6.97
N SER A 241 4.54 -10.71 5.98
CA SER A 241 3.70 -9.77 5.23
C SER A 241 2.47 -9.37 6.04
N GLY A 242 1.91 -8.20 5.73
CA GLY A 242 0.79 -7.62 6.45
C GLY A 242 0.34 -6.29 5.88
N LEU A 243 -0.32 -5.47 6.71
CA LEU A 243 -0.93 -4.20 6.32
C LEU A 243 -0.41 -3.06 7.21
N ARG A 244 -0.10 -1.91 6.60
CA ARG A 244 0.23 -0.66 7.30
C ARG A 244 -1.04 0.13 7.57
N ILE A 245 -1.64 -0.06 8.73
CA ILE A 245 -2.81 0.71 9.17
C ILE A 245 -2.34 2.05 9.77
N THR A 246 -2.85 3.16 9.24
CA THR A 246 -2.56 4.53 9.73
C THR A 246 -3.72 5.01 10.59
N LEU A 247 -3.45 5.40 11.84
CA LEU A 247 -4.46 5.84 12.81
C LEU A 247 -4.43 7.36 13.04
N THR A 248 -5.60 7.96 13.21
CA THR A 248 -5.79 9.34 13.70
C THR A 248 -6.04 9.34 15.21
N LYS A 249 -5.66 10.43 15.89
CA LYS A 249 -5.95 10.64 17.33
C LYS A 249 -7.38 11.13 17.60
N ASN A 250 -8.04 11.68 16.58
CA ASN A 250 -9.38 12.25 16.68
C ASN A 250 -10.34 11.36 15.89
N PHE A 251 -11.48 11.02 16.50
CA PHE A 251 -12.58 10.33 15.82
C PHE A 251 -13.07 11.13 14.60
N ARG A 252 -13.52 10.41 13.58
CA ARG A 252 -14.12 10.98 12.37
C ARG A 252 -15.62 11.20 12.60
N PRO A 253 -16.27 12.18 11.94
CA PRO A 253 -17.71 12.43 12.06
C PRO A 253 -18.64 11.24 11.78
N TYR A 254 -18.19 10.26 10.99
CA TYR A 254 -18.93 9.05 10.67
C TYR A 254 -18.03 7.82 10.85
N GLU A 255 -18.58 6.73 11.40
CA GLU A 255 -17.91 5.44 11.44
C GLU A 255 -17.93 4.79 10.04
N ALA A 256 -16.86 4.07 9.71
CA ALA A 256 -16.85 3.18 8.54
C ALA A 256 -17.48 1.83 8.87
N ASP A 257 -18.12 1.21 7.88
CA ASP A 257 -18.48 -0.21 7.96
C ASP A 257 -18.41 -0.89 6.59
N LEU A 258 -18.34 -2.23 6.56
CA LEU A 258 -18.22 -3.01 5.35
C LEU A 258 -19.48 -3.87 5.12
N ILE A 259 -19.99 -3.88 3.89
CA ILE A 259 -21.13 -4.71 3.49
C ILE A 259 -20.69 -5.63 2.35
N GLU A 260 -20.60 -6.94 2.64
CA GLU A 260 -20.37 -7.96 1.63
C GLU A 260 -21.66 -8.24 0.83
N LEU A 261 -21.58 -8.13 -0.49
CA LEU A 261 -22.69 -8.40 -1.42
C LEU A 261 -22.26 -9.46 -2.45
N GLY A 262 -22.79 -10.68 -2.31
CA GLY A 262 -22.42 -11.79 -3.17
C GLY A 262 -23.24 -13.05 -2.92
N HIS A 263 -22.92 -14.12 -3.64
CA HIS A 263 -23.41 -15.46 -3.31
C HIS A 263 -22.56 -16.03 -2.17
N GLN A 264 -23.16 -16.75 -1.22
CA GLN A 264 -22.42 -17.43 -0.16
C GLN A 264 -21.45 -18.48 -0.76
N PHE A 265 -20.27 -18.63 -0.15
CA PHE A 265 -19.23 -19.56 -0.57
C PHE A 265 -19.53 -21.02 -0.18
N ASP A 266 -20.67 -21.55 -0.64
CA ASP A 266 -21.06 -22.94 -0.41
C ASP A 266 -21.25 -23.75 -1.69
N TRP A 267 -21.36 -25.07 -1.51
CA TRP A 267 -21.46 -26.06 -2.58
C TRP A 267 -22.72 -25.93 -3.45
N LYS A 268 -23.69 -25.07 -3.11
CA LYS A 268 -24.87 -24.82 -3.94
C LYS A 268 -24.54 -23.85 -5.08
N HIS A 269 -23.46 -23.07 -4.97
CA HIS A 269 -22.93 -22.31 -6.09
C HIS A 269 -22.14 -23.23 -7.02
N ILE A 270 -22.71 -23.52 -8.19
CA ILE A 270 -22.10 -24.42 -9.19
C ILE A 270 -22.12 -23.73 -10.54
N ILE A 271 -20.93 -23.56 -11.13
CA ILE A 271 -20.75 -23.20 -12.54
C ILE A 271 -20.61 -24.52 -13.32
N PRO A 272 -21.52 -24.86 -14.26
CA PRO A 272 -21.43 -26.12 -15.00
C PRO A 272 -20.18 -26.19 -15.89
N PRO A 273 -19.56 -27.37 -16.04
CA PRO A 273 -18.38 -27.53 -16.88
C PRO A 273 -18.70 -27.29 -18.37
N PHE A 274 -17.73 -26.80 -19.11
CA PHE A 274 -17.80 -26.46 -20.54
C PHE A 274 -18.71 -25.28 -20.92
N GLU A 275 -19.35 -24.60 -19.95
CA GLU A 275 -20.11 -23.38 -20.23
C GLU A 275 -19.22 -22.24 -20.71
N LYS A 276 -19.67 -21.55 -21.77
CA LYS A 276 -18.91 -20.43 -22.37
C LYS A 276 -19.13 -19.10 -21.66
N ALA A 277 -20.27 -18.96 -20.98
CA ALA A 277 -20.61 -17.84 -20.12
C ALA A 277 -21.67 -18.31 -19.12
N TYR A 278 -21.50 -17.97 -17.84
CA TYR A 278 -22.46 -18.30 -16.79
C TYR A 278 -22.65 -17.07 -15.90
N VAL A 279 -23.91 -16.69 -15.64
CA VAL A 279 -24.24 -15.48 -14.87
C VAL A 279 -24.65 -15.88 -13.46
N THR A 280 -23.80 -15.53 -12.48
CA THR A 280 -24.17 -15.61 -11.07
C THR A 280 -24.94 -14.35 -10.69
N GLN A 281 -26.05 -14.51 -9.97
CA GLN A 281 -26.83 -13.41 -9.42
C GLN A 281 -26.93 -13.56 -7.90
N ALA A 282 -26.81 -12.43 -7.20
CA ALA A 282 -26.99 -12.32 -5.76
C ALA A 282 -27.86 -11.10 -5.47
N PHE A 283 -28.62 -11.14 -4.38
CA PHE A 283 -29.62 -10.14 -4.06
C PHE A 283 -29.55 -9.78 -2.58
N CYS A 284 -29.48 -8.48 -2.29
CA CYS A 284 -29.83 -7.95 -0.96
C CYS A 284 -31.29 -7.48 -1.03
N PRO A 285 -32.27 -8.27 -0.53
CA PRO A 285 -33.68 -7.90 -0.62
C PRO A 285 -33.99 -6.76 0.34
N SER A 286 -35.00 -5.93 0.03
CA SER A 286 -35.29 -4.72 0.83
C SER A 286 -35.53 -5.05 2.30
N GLN A 287 -36.17 -6.18 2.62
CA GLN A 287 -36.42 -6.61 3.99
C GLN A 287 -35.13 -6.83 4.79
N CYS A 288 -34.01 -7.18 4.14
CA CYS A 288 -32.70 -7.25 4.79
C CYS A 288 -32.16 -5.84 5.06
N ILE A 289 -32.23 -4.95 4.06
CA ILE A 289 -31.83 -3.54 4.17
C ILE A 289 -32.64 -2.81 5.25
N ASP A 290 -33.95 -3.06 5.34
CA ASP A 290 -34.88 -2.49 6.34
C ASP A 290 -34.57 -2.94 7.78
N HIS A 291 -33.75 -4.00 7.95
CA HIS A 291 -33.27 -4.49 9.25
C HIS A 291 -31.86 -4.01 9.62
N VAL A 292 -30.99 -3.70 8.65
CA VAL A 292 -29.60 -3.23 8.90
C VAL A 292 -29.40 -1.73 8.69
N SER A 293 -30.30 -1.06 7.96
CA SER A 293 -30.20 0.39 7.76
C SER A 293 -30.58 1.16 9.04
N MET A 294 -29.80 2.19 9.36
CA MET A 294 -30.19 3.14 10.39
C MET A 294 -31.47 3.85 9.96
N LYS A 295 -32.58 3.56 10.64
CA LYS A 295 -33.79 4.35 10.54
C LYS A 295 -33.45 5.78 10.96
N ARG A 296 -33.65 6.74 10.06
CA ARG A 296 -33.67 8.15 10.44
C ARG A 296 -34.79 8.36 11.45
N GLU A 297 -34.42 8.63 12.69
CA GLU A 297 -35.27 9.43 13.56
C GLU A 297 -35.38 10.84 12.93
N LEU A 298 -36.60 11.37 12.90
CA LEU A 298 -37.00 12.64 12.28
C LEU A 298 -37.50 13.60 13.35
#